data_AF-A0A964UT59-F1
#
_entry.id   AF-A0A964UT59-F1
#
_cell.length_a   1.000
_cell.length_b   1.000
_cell.length_c   1.000
_cell.angle_alpha   90.00
_cell.angle_beta   90.00
_cell.angle_gamma   90.00
#
_symmetry.space_group_name_H-M   'P 1'
#
loop_
_entity.id
_entity.type
_entity.pdbx_description
1 polymer ?
#
loop_
_entity_poly.entity_id
_entity_poly.type
_entity_poly.pdbx_seq_one_letter_code
_entity_poly.pdbx_strand_id
1 'polypeptide(L)'
;MTREQVAAAAGARKPLHHTDGLPGSWYVLVGVTLHYVRDLVQDVTGEQPDIVEARKALHALGFPLFCRASHGMVDKGHPWHTGQAD
;
A
#
# COMPACT_ATOMS: atom_id res chain seq x y z
N MET A 1 1.35 15.55 -4.46
CA MET A 1 2.02 14.82 -3.37
C MET A 1 3.48 14.62 -3.73
N THR A 2 4.41 14.88 -2.80
CA THR A 2 5.86 14.63 -2.97
C THR A 2 6.34 13.48 -2.10
N ARG A 3 7.57 13.01 -2.35
CA ARG A 3 8.19 11.92 -1.58
C ARG A 3 8.40 12.31 -0.11
N GLU A 4 8.74 13.57 0.15
CA GLU A 4 8.95 14.14 1.49
C GLU A 4 7.64 14.20 2.28
N GLN A 5 6.54 14.60 1.63
CA GLN A 5 5.21 14.62 2.26
C GLN A 5 4.79 13.21 2.69
N VAL A 6 5.04 12.21 1.85
CA VAL A 6 4.76 10.80 2.17
C VAL A 6 5.62 10.32 3.33
N ALA A 7 6.91 10.65 3.34
CA ALA A 7 7.82 10.29 4.43
C ALA A 7 7.42 10.94 5.77
N ALA A 8 7.01 12.21 5.74
CA ALA A 8 6.51 12.91 6.92
C ALA A 8 5.23 12.27 7.47
N ALA A 9 4.25 11.97 6.61
CA ALA A 9 3.02 11.29 7.00
C ALA A 9 3.29 9.89 7.58
N ALA A 10 4.20 9.14 6.96
CA ALA A 10 4.63 7.83 7.45
C ALA A 10 5.27 7.92 8.85
N GLY A 11 6.07 8.95 9.11
CA GLY A 11 6.71 9.18 10.42
C GLY A 11 5.72 9.53 11.54
N ALA A 12 4.57 10.13 11.21
CA ALA A 12 3.51 10.43 12.16
C ALA A 12 2.59 9.23 12.46
N ARG A 13 2.62 8.19 11.60
CA ARG A 13 1.77 7.01 11.74
C ARG A 13 2.44 5.90 12.53
N LYS A 14 1.62 5.15 13.28
CA LYS A 14 2.00 3.86 13.84
C LYS A 14 2.23 2.86 12.69
N PRO A 15 3.41 2.23 12.57
CA PRO A 15 3.66 1.23 11.53
C PRO A 15 2.76 0.00 11.67
N LEU A 16 2.40 -0.62 10.54
CA LEU A 16 1.51 -1.79 10.51
C LEU A 16 2.09 -3.03 11.19
N HIS A 17 3.42 -3.19 11.24
CA HIS A 17 4.03 -4.31 11.96
C HIS A 17 3.94 -4.16 13.49
N HIS A 18 3.35 -3.07 13.98
CA HIS A 18 3.01 -2.86 15.38
C HIS A 18 1.49 -2.89 15.64
N THR A 19 0.67 -3.19 14.63
CA THR A 19 -0.79 -3.24 14.75
C THR A 19 -1.32 -4.67 14.69
N ASP A 20 -2.38 -4.95 15.45
CA ASP A 20 -3.07 -6.24 15.42
C ASP A 20 -4.04 -6.27 14.23
N GLY A 21 -3.83 -7.24 13.32
CA GLY A 21 -4.63 -7.40 12.11
C GLY A 21 -4.20 -6.48 10.97
N LEU A 22 -4.26 -7.02 9.74
CA LEU A 22 -3.91 -6.29 8.53
C LEU A 22 -5.19 -5.89 7.78
N PRO A 23 -5.58 -4.60 7.75
CA PRO A 23 -6.92 -4.15 7.35
C PRO A 23 -7.16 -4.12 5.84
N GLY A 24 -6.15 -4.40 5.02
CA GLY A 24 -6.26 -4.29 3.56
C GLY A 24 -5.29 -5.19 2.81
N SER A 25 -5.26 -5.06 1.48
CA SER A 25 -4.51 -5.94 0.59
C SER A 25 -3.24 -5.32 -0.01
N TRP A 26 -2.99 -4.01 0.18
CA TRP A 26 -1.84 -3.31 -0.41
C TRP A 26 -1.13 -2.41 0.59
N TYR A 27 0.19 -2.50 0.61
CA TYR A 27 1.04 -1.76 1.53
C TYR A 27 2.20 -1.10 0.79
N VAL A 28 2.76 -0.06 1.42
CA VAL A 28 3.94 0.65 0.94
C VAL A 28 5.02 0.61 2.01
N LEU A 29 6.27 0.40 1.58
CA LEU A 29 7.44 0.51 2.45
C LEU A 29 8.00 1.92 2.37
N VAL A 30 8.01 2.61 3.50
CA VAL A 30 8.59 3.94 3.67
C VAL A 30 9.66 3.86 4.75
N GLY A 31 10.91 4.06 4.34
CA GLY A 31 12.07 3.75 5.20
C GLY A 31 12.07 2.25 5.55
N VAL A 32 11.93 1.95 6.84
CA VAL A 32 11.85 0.58 7.37
C VAL A 32 10.43 0.20 7.84
N THR A 33 9.44 1.04 7.53
CA THR A 33 8.08 0.90 8.07
C THR A 33 7.05 0.63 6.98
N LEU A 34 6.11 -0.26 7.30
CA LEU A 34 5.05 -0.69 6.39
C LEU A 34 3.75 0.06 6.72
N HIS A 35 3.10 0.62 5.70
CA HIS A 35 1.88 1.41 5.83
C HIS A 35 0.82 0.98 4.82
N TYR A 36 -0.46 1.13 5.17
CA TYR A 36 -1.55 0.86 4.23
C TYR A 36 -1.63 1.99 3.20
N VAL A 37 -1.71 1.65 1.91
CA VAL A 37 -1.54 2.66 0.84
C VAL A 37 -2.62 3.74 0.83
N ARG A 38 -3.89 3.39 1.10
CA ARG A 38 -5.00 4.38 1.09
C ARG A 38 -4.88 5.34 2.23
N ASP A 39 -4.64 4.78 3.42
CA ASP A 39 -4.42 5.52 4.64
C ASP A 39 -3.30 6.53 4.44
N LEU A 40 -2.13 6.09 3.94
CA LEU A 40 -0.99 6.97 3.80
C LEU A 40 -1.23 8.11 2.81
N VAL A 41 -1.90 7.83 1.69
CA VAL A 41 -2.29 8.88 0.75
C VAL A 41 -3.33 9.83 1.35
N GLN A 42 -4.32 9.31 2.06
CA GLN A 42 -5.34 10.11 2.74
C GLN A 42 -4.73 11.07 3.76
N ASP A 43 -3.71 10.68 4.52
CA ASP A 43 -3.05 11.58 5.46
C ASP A 43 -2.32 12.73 4.77
N VAL A 44 -1.85 12.51 3.53
CA VAL A 44 -1.14 13.54 2.76
C VAL A 44 -2.10 14.46 2.01
N THR A 45 -3.17 13.92 1.44
CA THR A 45 -4.09 14.68 0.58
C THR A 45 -5.34 15.17 1.31
N GLY A 46 -5.69 14.58 2.45
CA GLY A 46 -6.96 14.79 3.15
C GLY A 46 -8.16 14.07 2.52
N GLU A 47 -7.98 13.43 1.37
CA GLU A 47 -9.04 12.76 0.61
C GLU A 47 -8.89 11.25 0.67
N GLN A 48 -10.00 10.51 0.71
CA GLN A 48 -9.95 9.04 0.71
C GLN A 48 -9.82 8.51 -0.72
N PRO A 49 -8.64 8.06 -1.17
CA PRO A 49 -8.43 7.66 -2.56
C PRO A 49 -9.03 6.28 -2.83
N ASP A 50 -9.28 5.99 -4.12
CA ASP A 50 -9.40 4.61 -4.58
C ASP A 50 -8.07 3.86 -4.41
N ILE A 51 -8.14 2.54 -4.22
CA ILE A 51 -6.96 1.71 -4.02
C ILE A 51 -6.00 1.74 -5.22
N VAL A 52 -6.52 1.80 -6.44
CA VAL A 52 -5.72 1.84 -7.67
C VAL A 52 -4.97 3.16 -7.77
N GLU A 53 -5.65 4.27 -7.49
CA GLU A 53 -5.07 5.61 -7.55
C GLU A 53 -4.02 5.82 -6.45
N ALA A 54 -4.26 5.33 -5.23
CA ALA A 54 -3.27 5.37 -4.15
C ALA A 54 -1.98 4.63 -4.53
N ARG A 55 -2.09 3.43 -5.13
CA ARG A 55 -0.92 2.67 -5.60
C ARG A 55 -0.18 3.40 -6.71
N LYS A 56 -0.89 3.92 -7.72
CA LYS A 56 -0.25 4.66 -8.83
C LYS A 56 0.50 5.88 -8.31
N ALA A 57 -0.09 6.64 -7.40
CA ALA A 57 0.53 7.83 -6.82
C ALA A 57 1.83 7.48 -6.06
N LEU A 58 1.81 6.44 -5.22
CA LEU A 58 2.99 6.00 -4.47
C LEU A 58 4.05 5.34 -5.36
N HIS A 59 3.64 4.59 -6.38
CA HIS A 59 4.55 3.98 -7.35
C HIS A 59 5.27 5.03 -8.20
N ALA A 60 4.56 6.07 -8.65
CA ALA A 60 5.13 7.18 -9.40
C ALA A 60 6.22 7.95 -8.61
N LEU A 61 6.15 7.92 -7.28
CA LEU A 61 7.16 8.48 -6.38
C LEU A 61 8.33 7.52 -6.09
N GLY A 62 8.33 6.33 -6.69
CA GLY A 62 9.37 5.32 -6.56
C GLY A 62 9.37 4.60 -5.20
N PHE A 63 8.21 4.44 -4.58
CA PHE A 63 8.10 3.62 -3.37
C PHE A 63 7.86 2.14 -3.70
N PRO A 64 8.49 1.20 -2.96
CA PRO A 64 8.17 -0.21 -3.05
C PRO A 64 6.75 -0.48 -2.55
N LEU A 65 5.98 -1.21 -3.35
CA LEU A 65 4.62 -1.62 -3.02
C LEU A 65 4.55 -3.14 -2.83
N PHE A 66 3.79 -3.56 -1.83
CA PHE A 66 3.57 -4.96 -1.49
C PHE A 66 2.08 -5.26 -1.51
N CYS A 67 1.69 -6.44 -1.97
CA CYS A 67 0.34 -6.94 -1.82
C CYS A 67 0.30 -8.09 -0.82
N ARG A 68 -0.78 -8.18 -0.04
CA ARG A 68 -1.08 -9.36 0.75
C ARG A 68 -1.48 -10.47 -0.21
N ALA A 69 -0.63 -11.47 -0.37
CA ALA A 69 -1.02 -12.69 -1.06
C ALA A 69 -1.91 -13.53 -0.14
N SER A 70 -3.12 -13.86 -0.59
CA SER A 70 -3.89 -14.94 0.03
C SER A 70 -3.24 -16.28 -0.29
N HIS A 71 -3.48 -17.34 0.49
CA HIS A 71 -3.01 -18.69 0.14
C HIS A 71 -3.38 -19.05 -1.32
N GLY A 72 -4.61 -18.73 -1.74
CA GLY A 72 -5.02 -18.94 -3.13
C GLY A 72 -4.18 -18.20 -4.17
N MET A 73 -3.70 -16.98 -3.88
CA MET A 73 -2.77 -16.27 -4.78
C MET A 73 -1.35 -16.85 -4.76
N VAL A 74 -0.90 -17.35 -3.62
CA VAL A 74 0.40 -18.02 -3.52
C VAL A 74 0.37 -19.32 -4.31
N ASP A 75 -0.68 -20.12 -4.12
CA ASP A 75 -0.80 -21.46 -4.69
C ASP A 75 -1.14 -21.42 -6.20
N LYS A 76 -2.01 -20.49 -6.60
CA LYS A 76 -2.55 -20.43 -7.97
C LYS A 76 -2.00 -19.29 -8.80
N GLY A 77 -1.13 -18.46 -8.22
CA GLY A 77 -0.69 -17.20 -8.82
C GLY A 77 -1.78 -16.11 -8.76
N HIS A 78 -1.36 -14.87 -8.98
CA HIS A 78 -2.30 -13.75 -9.06
C HIS A 78 -3.15 -13.87 -10.35
N PRO A 79 -4.49 -13.79 -10.30
CA PRO A 79 -5.36 -14.00 -11.47
C PRO A 79 -5.00 -13.17 -12.71
N TRP A 80 -4.61 -11.91 -12.51
CA TRP A 80 -4.12 -11.04 -13.60
C TRP A 80 -2.80 -11.48 -14.24
N HIS A 81 -2.00 -12.31 -13.57
CA HIS A 81 -0.76 -12.88 -14.12
C HIS A 81 -0.96 -14.31 -14.64
N THR A 82 -2.05 -14.97 -14.26
CA THR A 82 -2.37 -16.35 -14.67
C THR A 82 -3.47 -16.45 -15.72
N GLY A 83 -4.06 -15.32 -16.14
CA GLY A 83 -5.14 -15.29 -17.12
C GLY A 83 -6.47 -15.83 -16.58
N GLN A 84 -6.63 -15.86 -15.25
CA GLN A 84 -7.83 -16.30 -14.55
C GLN A 84 -8.68 -15.13 -14.03
N ALA A 85 -8.37 -13.91 -14.46
CA ALA A 85 -9.21 -12.74 -14.17
C ALA A 85 -10.34 -12.68 -15.22
N ASP A 86 -11.58 -12.86 -14.77
CA ASP A 86 -12.80 -12.65 -15.55
C ASP A 86 -12.93 -11.19 -16.04
#